data_AF-A0A2T0UCP4-F1
#
_entry.id   AF-A0A2T0UCP4-F1
#
_cell.length_a   1.000
_cell.length_b   1.000
_cell.length_c   1.000
_cell.angle_alpha   90.00
_cell.angle_beta   90.00
_cell.angle_gamma   90.00
#
_symmetry.space_group_name_H-M   'P 1'
#
loop_
_entity.id
_entity.type
_entity.pdbx_description
1 polymer ?
#
loop_
_entity_poly.entity_id
_entity_poly.type
_entity_poly.pdbx_seq_one_letter_code
_entity_poly.pdbx_strand_id
1 'polypeptide(L)' 'MRSLMHNATAYDAAYLALAGQLDVPLITLDGKLAAVPGSTARVHAVTG' A
#
# COMPACT_ATOMS: atom_id res chain seq x y z
N MET A 1 -25.15 2.33 -3.68
CA MET A 1 -23.94 3.15 -3.88
C MET A 1 -23.20 3.33 -2.56
N ARG A 2 -22.48 2.30 -2.12
CA ARG A 2 -21.54 2.26 -0.96
C ARG A 2 -21.07 0.81 -0.91
N SER A 3 -19.80 0.47 -0.74
CA SER A 3 -18.74 1.18 -0.04
C SER A 3 -17.41 0.52 -0.44
N LEU A 4 -16.38 1.31 -0.71
CA LEU A 4 -15.00 0.87 -1.00
C LEU A 4 -14.33 0.06 0.15
N MET A 5 -15.05 -0.18 1.24
CA MET A 5 -14.57 -0.74 2.51
C MET A 5 -13.98 -2.15 2.44
N HIS A 6 -14.26 -2.92 1.36
CA HIS A 6 -13.66 -4.26 1.18
C HIS A 6 -12.54 -4.29 0.13
N ASN A 7 -12.44 -3.25 -0.72
CA ASN A 7 -11.37 -3.18 -1.71
C ASN A 7 -10.07 -2.65 -1.08
N ALA A 8 -10.14 -1.72 -0.13
CA ALA A 8 -8.94 -1.09 0.45
C ALA A 8 -7.89 -2.12 0.93
N THR A 9 -8.27 -3.12 1.71
CA THR A 9 -7.30 -4.10 2.26
C THR A 9 -6.70 -5.06 1.22
N ALA A 10 -7.48 -5.53 0.24
CA ALA A 10 -6.95 -6.41 -0.81
C ALA A 10 -6.11 -5.63 -1.84
N TYR A 11 -6.52 -4.40 -2.14
CA TYR A 11 -5.86 -3.54 -3.12
C TYR A 11 -4.53 -3.00 -2.58
N ASP A 12 -4.47 -2.65 -1.29
CA ASP A 12 -3.23 -2.25 -0.62
C ASP A 12 -2.22 -3.40 -0.60
N ALA A 13 -2.68 -4.63 -0.28
CA ALA A 13 -1.84 -5.81 -0.31
C ALA A 13 -1.29 -6.10 -1.72
N ALA A 14 -2.11 -5.90 -2.77
CA ALA A 14 -1.67 -6.07 -4.15
C ALA A 14 -0.61 -5.04 -4.55
N TYR A 15 -0.76 -3.76 -4.16
CA TYR A 15 0.26 -2.75 -4.42
C TYR A 15 1.54 -2.96 -3.64
N LEU A 16 1.45 -3.38 -2.37
CA LEU A 16 2.61 -3.74 -1.57
C LEU A 16 3.33 -4.96 -2.15
N ALA A 17 2.61 -6.00 -2.56
CA ALA A 17 3.20 -7.16 -3.20
C ALA A 17 3.85 -6.80 -4.54
N LEU A 18 3.17 -6.00 -5.38
CA LEU A 18 3.69 -5.55 -6.66
C LEU A 18 4.96 -4.70 -6.50
N ALA A 19 4.94 -3.70 -5.62
CA ALA A 19 6.09 -2.84 -5.35
C ALA A 19 7.27 -3.64 -4.78
N GLY A 20 6.99 -4.60 -3.90
CA GLY A 20 8.00 -5.52 -3.36
C GLY A 20 8.63 -6.43 -4.42
N GLN A 21 7.81 -6.98 -5.35
CA GLN A 21 8.30 -7.81 -6.46
C GLN A 21 9.14 -7.02 -7.47
N LEU A 22 8.79 -5.76 -7.69
CA LEU A 22 9.51 -4.87 -8.59
C LEU A 22 10.72 -4.17 -7.94
N ASP A 23 10.92 -4.33 -6.62
CA ASP A 23 11.91 -3.60 -5.80
C ASP A 23 11.86 -2.06 -5.99
N VAL A 24 10.66 -1.53 -6.20
CA VAL A 24 10.41 -0.08 -6.34
C VAL A 24 9.67 0.47 -5.13
N PRO A 25 9.83 1.76 -4.81
CA PRO A 25 9.07 2.36 -3.72
C PRO A 25 7.59 2.54 -4.08
N LEU A 26 6.71 2.21 -3.15
CA LEU A 26 5.28 2.54 -3.24
C LEU A 26 5.05 3.95 -2.69
N ILE A 27 4.78 4.90 -3.58
CA ILE A 27 4.40 6.26 -3.20
C ILE A 27 2.91 6.30 -2.90
N THR A 28 2.54 6.71 -1.69
CA THR A 28 1.13 6.78 -1.27
C THR A 28 0.89 7.99 -0.38
N LEU A 29 -0.35 8.48 -0.35
CA LEU A 29 -0.79 9.47 0.63
C LEU A 29 -1.24 8.81 1.94
N ASP A 30 -1.48 7.49 1.92
CA ASP A 30 -1.88 6.75 3.11
C ASP A 30 -0.66 6.16 3.82
N GLY A 31 -0.20 6.88 4.85
CA GLY A 31 0.93 6.47 5.66
C GLY A 31 0.73 5.15 6.43
N LYS A 32 -0.50 4.64 6.53
CA LYS A 32 -0.76 3.36 7.23
C LYS A 32 -0.19 2.16 6.48
N LEU A 33 -0.02 2.27 5.15
CA LEU A 33 0.56 1.20 4.33
C LEU A 33 2.02 0.90 4.70
N ALA A 34 2.75 1.89 5.24
CA ALA A 34 4.12 1.69 5.70
C ALA A 34 4.23 0.78 6.95
N ALA A 35 3.13 0.61 7.68
CA ALA A 35 3.09 -0.19 8.91
C ALA A 35 2.49 -1.59 8.70
N VAL A 36 2.21 -2.00 7.46
CA VAL A 36 1.59 -3.31 7.16
C VAL A 36 2.58 -4.44 7.46
N PRO A 37 2.26 -5.34 8.42
CA PRO A 37 3.12 -6.46 8.76
C PRO A 37 3.28 -7.41 7.56
N GLY A 38 4.51 -7.87 7.31
CA GLY A 38 4.80 -8.84 6.24
C GLY A 38 4.96 -8.24 4.84
N SER A 39 4.81 -6.92 4.68
CA SER A 39 5.17 -6.24 3.43
C SER A 39 6.68 -6.15 3.27
N THR A 40 7.18 -6.47 2.08
CA THR A 40 8.59 -6.24 1.68
C THR A 40 8.77 -4.95 0.88
N ALA A 41 7.69 -4.24 0.55
CA ALA A 41 7.75 -2.99 -0.21
C ALA A 41 8.28 -1.83 0.63
N ARG A 42 9.14 -1.01 0.03
CA ARG A 42 9.52 0.29 0.59
C ARG A 42 8.40 1.29 0.35
N VAL A 43 7.68 1.67 1.40
CA VAL A 43 6.59 2.64 1.28
C VAL A 43 7.11 4.05 1.54
N HIS A 44 6.75 4.99 0.66
CA HIS A 44 7.00 6.41 0.83
C HIS A 44 5.67 7.14 0.97
N ALA A 45 5.38 7.55 2.20
CA ALA A 45 4.22 8.37 2.48
C ALA A 45 4.51 9.82 2.07
N VAL A 46 3.74 10.37 1.15
CA VAL A 46 3.81 11.80 0.80
C VAL A 46 2.76 12.53 1.63
N THR A 47 3.21 13.40 2.52
CA THR A 47 2.35 14.34 3.23
C THR A 47 2.36 15.68 2.50
N GLY A 48 1.19 16.11 2.05
CA GLY A 48 0.95 17.47 1.54
C GLY A 48 0.59 18.44 2.66
#